data_AF-A0A3C1DUT1-F1
#
_entry.id   AF-A0A3C1DUT1-F1
#
_cell.length_a   1.000
_cell.length_b   1.000
_cell.length_c   1.000
_cell.angle_alpha   90.00
_cell.angle_beta   90.00
_cell.angle_gamma   90.00
#
_symmetry.space_group_name_H-M   'P 1'
#
loop_
_entity.id
_entity.type
_entity.pdbx_description
1 polymer ?
#
loop_
_entity_poly.entity_id
_entity_poly.type
_entity_poly.pdbx_seq_one_letter_code
_entity_poly.pdbx_strand_id
1 'polypeptide(L)'
;MSTQSRTRSKTRLSRALGIPLTPKAAKYLEKRPYPPGEHGRTKRKTDSDYAVRLREKQRLRAQYGIREAQLKIQFEEARRA
;
A
#
# COMPACT_ATOMS: atom_id res chain seq x y z
N MET A 1 -9.54 23.72 2.99
CA MET A 1 -8.77 22.53 2.56
C MET A 1 -7.51 22.43 3.42
N SER A 2 -7.30 21.34 4.16
CA SER A 2 -6.12 21.21 5.03
C SER A 2 -4.84 21.29 4.20
N THR A 3 -4.08 22.37 4.39
CA THR A 3 -2.83 22.68 3.65
C THR A 3 -1.65 21.82 4.08
N GLN A 4 -1.79 21.07 5.17
CA GLN A 4 -0.74 20.22 5.70
C GLN A 4 -1.15 18.77 5.53
N SER A 5 -0.84 18.22 4.35
CA SER A 5 -0.98 16.80 4.14
C SER A 5 -0.06 16.10 5.14
N ARG A 6 -0.62 15.42 6.15
CA ARG A 6 0.10 14.54 7.09
C ARG A 6 0.61 13.28 6.37
N THR A 7 1.16 13.45 5.17
CA THR A 7 1.53 12.37 4.26
C THR A 7 2.79 11.73 4.78
N ARG A 8 2.61 10.56 5.38
CA ARG A 8 3.65 9.54 5.42
C ARG A 8 4.27 9.45 4.01
N SER A 9 5.61 9.43 3.91
CA SER A 9 6.32 9.34 2.62
C SER A 9 5.69 8.28 1.70
N LYS A 10 5.05 8.73 0.61
CA LYS A 10 4.37 7.86 -0.38
C LYS A 10 5.34 6.85 -1.00
N THR A 11 6.63 7.19 -1.08
CA THR A 11 7.70 6.29 -1.53
C THR A 11 7.87 5.08 -0.61
N ARG A 12 7.82 5.29 0.71
CA ARG A 12 7.92 4.19 1.69
C ARG A 12 6.72 3.25 1.58
N LEU A 13 5.52 3.82 1.42
CA LEU A 13 4.29 3.04 1.25
C LEU A 13 4.31 2.23 -0.06
N SER A 14 4.71 2.87 -1.16
CA SER A 14 4.83 2.23 -2.48
C SER A 14 5.78 1.03 -2.44
N ARG A 15 6.96 1.18 -1.82
CA ARG A 15 7.93 0.08 -1.65
C ARG A 15 7.44 -1.04 -0.73
N ALA A 16 6.64 -0.72 0.29
CA ALA A 16 6.06 -1.72 1.17
C ALA A 16 4.98 -2.57 0.47
N LEU A 17 4.16 -1.93 -0.37
CA LEU A 17 3.06 -2.56 -1.11
C LEU A 17 3.48 -3.16 -2.45
N GLY A 18 4.65 -2.77 -2.96
CA GLY A 18 5.15 -3.20 -4.27
C GLY A 18 4.40 -2.58 -5.45
N ILE A 19 3.73 -1.44 -5.25
CA ILE A 19 3.00 -0.72 -6.31
C ILE A 19 3.51 0.72 -6.42
N PRO A 20 3.70 1.26 -7.63
CA PRO A 20 4.13 2.64 -7.84
C PRO A 20 2.96 3.61 -7.67
N LEU A 21 2.76 4.18 -6.47
CA LEU A 21 1.68 5.14 -6.22
C LEU A 21 1.94 6.54 -6.81
N THR A 22 3.20 6.87 -7.11
CA THR A 22 3.60 8.15 -7.69
C THR A 22 4.76 7.97 -8.66
N PRO A 23 4.99 8.89 -9.62
CA PRO A 23 6.15 8.83 -10.52
C PRO A 23 7.49 8.82 -9.77
N LYS A 24 7.59 9.60 -8.68
CA LYS A 24 8.75 9.56 -7.79
C LYS A 24 8.95 8.17 -7.20
N ALA A 25 7.87 7.51 -6.74
CA ALA A 25 7.96 6.19 -6.14
C ALA A 25 8.38 5.10 -7.14
N ALA A 26 7.95 5.19 -8.40
CA ALA A 26 8.38 4.27 -9.47
C ALA A 26 9.92 4.23 -9.60
N LYS A 27 10.55 5.41 -9.72
CA LYS A 27 12.02 5.54 -9.77
C LYS A 27 12.74 4.91 -8.57
N TYR A 28 12.15 4.98 -7.37
CA TYR A 28 12.75 4.35 -6.18
C TYR A 28 12.48 2.85 -6.10
N LEU A 29 11.38 2.37 -6.68
CA LEU A 29 11.05 0.95 -6.74
C LEU A 29 12.04 0.22 -7.65
N GLU A 30 12.37 0.80 -8.80
CA GLU A 30 13.42 0.31 -9.71
C GLU A 30 14.77 0.20 -9.01
N LYS A 31 15.19 1.25 -8.30
CA LYS A 31 16.48 1.27 -7.58
C LYS A 31 16.50 0.38 -6.34
N ARG A 32 15.34 0.16 -5.71
CA ARG A 32 15.21 -0.56 -4.43
C ARG A 32 13.95 -1.42 -4.46
N PRO A 33 13.98 -2.57 -5.18
CA PRO A 33 12.84 -3.47 -5.39
C PRO A 33 12.55 -4.35 -4.17
N TYR A 34 12.73 -3.79 -2.98
CA TYR A 34 12.58 -4.46 -1.71
C TYR A 34 11.87 -3.55 -0.72
N PRO A 35 11.18 -4.11 0.30
CA PRO A 35 10.45 -3.34 1.30
C PRO A 35 11.34 -2.35 2.06
N PRO A 36 10.76 -1.31 2.66
CA PRO A 36 11.49 -0.44 3.57
C PRO A 36 11.83 -1.16 4.89
N GLY A 37 12.86 -0.68 5.58
CA GLY A 37 13.33 -1.22 6.86
C GLY A 37 14.62 -2.04 6.74
N GLU A 38 15.23 -2.35 7.88
CA GLU A 38 16.49 -3.08 7.98
C GLU A 38 16.39 -4.48 7.37
N HIS A 39 15.33 -5.21 7.69
CA HIS A 39 15.04 -6.54 7.13
C HIS A 39 14.45 -6.52 5.71
N GLY A 40 14.40 -5.35 5.06
CA GLY A 40 13.85 -5.24 3.71
C GLY A 40 14.62 -6.07 2.68
N ARG A 41 15.94 -6.21 2.85
CA ARG A 41 16.80 -6.98 1.95
C ARG A 41 16.87 -8.48 2.28
N THR A 42 16.40 -8.87 3.46
CA THR A 42 16.41 -10.27 3.89
C THR A 42 15.39 -11.07 3.09
N LYS A 43 15.66 -12.36 2.85
CA LYS A 43 14.68 -13.27 2.23
C LYS A 43 13.39 -13.25 3.05
N ARG A 44 12.26 -12.96 2.39
CA ARG A 44 10.94 -13.03 3.02
C ARG A 44 10.55 -14.50 3.19
N LYS A 45 9.92 -14.80 4.33
CA LYS A 45 9.18 -16.06 4.49
C LYS A 45 8.00 -16.07 3.52
N THR A 46 7.52 -17.26 3.18
CA THR A 46 6.28 -17.44 2.43
C THR A 46 5.14 -16.74 3.15
N ASP A 47 4.38 -15.93 2.42
CA ASP A 47 3.24 -15.23 2.98
C ASP A 47 2.12 -16.22 3.30
N SER A 48 1.39 -15.98 4.39
CA SER A 48 0.14 -16.70 4.66
C SER A 48 -0.99 -16.14 3.79
N ASP A 49 -2.05 -16.93 3.59
CA ASP A 49 -3.25 -16.50 2.87
C ASP A 49 -3.81 -15.17 3.41
N TYR A 50 -3.82 -15.01 4.73
CA TYR A 50 -4.24 -13.77 5.37
C TYR A 50 -3.32 -12.60 4.99
N ALA A 51 -2.00 -12.80 4.99
CA ALA A 51 -1.04 -11.75 4.63
C ALA A 51 -1.21 -11.31 3.17
N VAL A 52 -1.51 -12.25 2.26
CA VAL A 52 -1.82 -11.96 0.85
C VAL A 52 -3.08 -11.10 0.76
N ARG A 53 -4.20 -11.52 1.37
CA ARG A 53 -5.47 -10.77 1.37
C ARG A 53 -5.33 -9.38 1.99
N LEU A 54 -4.59 -9.28 3.09
CA LEU A 54 -4.30 -8.01 3.75
C LEU A 54 -3.52 -7.08 2.82
N ARG A 55 -2.52 -7.59 2.09
CA ARG A 55 -1.72 -6.80 1.16
C ARG A 55 -2.57 -6.25 0.03
N GLU A 56 -3.43 -7.06 -0.58
CA GLU A 56 -4.33 -6.60 -1.64
C GLU A 56 -5.30 -5.52 -1.14
N LYS A 57 -5.89 -5.71 0.04
CA LYS A 57 -6.73 -4.68 0.67
C LYS A 57 -5.97 -3.37 0.86
N GLN A 58 -4.73 -3.44 1.34
CA GLN A 58 -3.90 -2.24 1.54
C GLN A 58 -3.46 -1.59 0.22
N ARG A 59 -3.26 -2.37 -0.85
CA ARG A 59 -2.99 -1.86 -2.22
C ARG A 59 -4.16 -1.03 -2.72
N LEU A 60 -5.38 -1.58 -2.68
CA LEU A 60 -6.59 -0.87 -3.08
C LEU A 60 -6.78 0.43 -2.29
N ARG A 61 -6.65 0.35 -0.95
CA ARG A 61 -6.76 1.52 -0.09
C ARG A 61 -5.77 2.62 -0.45
N ALA A 62 -4.52 2.25 -0.73
CA ALA A 62 -3.48 3.20 -1.08
C ALA A 62 -3.66 3.79 -2.49
N GLN A 63 -4.16 3.00 -3.43
CA GLN A 63 -4.42 3.43 -4.81
C GLN A 63 -5.52 4.51 -4.86
N TYR A 64 -6.65 4.27 -4.18
CA TYR A 64 -7.77 5.20 -4.15
C TYR A 64 -7.62 6.31 -3.09
N GLY A 65 -6.63 6.21 -2.20
CA GLY A 65 -6.37 7.23 -1.18
C GLY A 65 -7.48 7.35 -0.12
N ILE A 66 -8.24 6.28 0.11
CA ILE A 66 -9.41 6.28 1.02
C ILE A 66 -9.07 5.74 2.41
N ARG A 67 -9.94 6.03 3.40
CA ARG A 67 -9.83 5.45 4.74
C ARG A 67 -10.30 3.99 4.74
N GLU A 68 -9.80 3.20 5.69
CA GLU A 68 -10.20 1.79 5.84
C GLU A 68 -11.72 1.65 6.07
N ALA A 69 -12.32 2.53 6.88
CA ALA A 69 -13.76 2.54 7.12
C ALA A 69 -14.56 2.79 5.83
N GLN A 70 -14.11 3.73 4.99
CA GLN A 70 -14.75 4.02 3.70
C GLN A 70 -14.63 2.82 2.75
N LEU A 71 -13.44 2.19 2.68
CA LEU A 71 -13.25 0.99 1.86
C LEU A 71 -14.16 -0.15 2.31
N LYS A 72 -14.34 -0.34 3.62
CA LYS A 72 -15.24 -1.36 4.16
C LYS A 72 -16.70 -1.09 3.79
N ILE A 73 -17.17 0.15 3.95
CA ILE A 73 -18.55 0.53 3.62
C ILE A 73 -18.79 0.30 2.13
N GLN A 74 -17.91 0.80 1.26
CA GLN A 74 -18.02 0.63 -0.19
C GLN A 74 -18.04 -0.84 -0.61
N PHE A 75 -17.23 -1.67 0.03
CA PHE A 75 -17.21 -3.11 -0.24
C PHE A 75 -18.52 -3.79 0.16
N GLU A 76 -19.08 -3.44 1.32
CA GLU A 76 -20.36 -3.99 1.78
C GLU A 76 -21.54 -3.53 0.91
N GLU A 77 -21.53 -2.28 0.47
CA GLU A 77 -22.51 -1.76 -0.49
C GLU A 77 -22.41 -2.49 -1.84
N ALA A 78 -21.20 -2.64 -2.38
CA ALA A 78 -20.97 -3.35 -3.64
C ALA A 78 -21.27 -4.85 -3.57
N ARG A 79 -21.17 -5.48 -2.39
CA ARG A 79 -21.52 -6.90 -2.18
C ARG A 79 -23.02 -7.14 -2.14
N ARG A 80 -23.81 -6.13 -1.78
CA ARG A 80 -25.28 -6.21 -1.69
C ARG A 80 -25.96 -5.96 -3.03
N ALA A 81 -25.33 -5.15 -3.88
CA ALA A 81 -25.74 -4.90 -5.25
C ALA A 81 -25.47 -6.14 -6.13
#